data_AF-A0A4W4DQL4-F1
#
_entry.id   AF-A0A4W4DQL4-F1
#
_cell.length_a   1.000
_cell.length_b   1.000
_cell.length_c   1.000
_cell.angle_alpha   90.00
_cell.angle_beta   90.00
_cell.angle_gamma   90.00
#
_symmetry.space_group_name_H-M   'P 1'
#
loop_
_entity.id
_entity.type
_entity.pdbx_description
1 polymer ?
#
loop_
_entity_poly.entity_id
_entity_poly.type
_entity_poly.pdbx_seq_one_letter_code
_entity_poly.pdbx_strand_id
1 'polypeptide(L)'
;MEGGPLSAEKTLHPFPLLEFQGVPLRSYIVDNWSSISAFYPDPSDLLIATYPKAGTTWAQEMVDLLLHSGDTNICKRAPTNKRISHFYSIDSPGLDLLKSMKPPRVIKTHLPVQLVPKGFWENKCKVRHHRDSLLSL
;
A
#
# COMPACT_ATOMS: atom_id res chain seq x y z
N MET A 1 43.18 13.40 17.15
CA MET A 1 41.97 14.23 17.34
C MET A 1 40.84 13.48 16.67
N GLU A 2 40.16 12.65 17.46
CA GLU A 2 39.05 11.81 17.00
C GLU A 2 37.76 12.62 16.97
N GLY A 3 37.11 12.65 15.80
CA GLY A 3 35.75 13.17 15.65
C GLY A 3 34.76 12.02 15.74
N GLY A 4 34.20 11.80 16.93
CA GLY A 4 33.15 10.81 17.16
C GLY A 4 31.82 11.20 16.50
N PRO A 5 30.95 10.22 16.17
CA PRO A 5 29.72 10.47 15.44
C PRO A 5 28.67 11.19 16.30
N LEU A 6 27.98 12.14 15.67
CA LEU A 6 26.82 12.86 16.22
C LEU A 6 25.76 11.84 16.67
N SER A 7 25.58 11.76 17.98
CA SER A 7 24.53 10.97 18.63
C SER A 7 23.17 11.55 18.27
N ALA A 8 22.54 11.02 17.23
CA ALA A 8 21.10 11.16 17.05
C ALA A 8 20.41 10.43 18.22
N GLU A 9 19.66 11.18 19.03
CA GLU A 9 18.75 10.62 20.03
C GLU A 9 17.89 9.54 19.36
N LYS A 10 18.16 8.27 19.69
CA LYS A 10 17.36 7.15 19.22
C LYS A 10 16.05 7.15 19.98
N THR A 11 15.09 7.94 19.51
CA THR A 11 13.70 7.76 19.88
C THR A 11 13.33 6.32 19.52
N LEU A 12 13.01 5.50 20.52
CA LEU A 12 12.62 4.09 20.36
C LEU A 12 11.25 4.01 19.68
N HIS A 13 11.22 4.30 18.38
CA HIS A 13 10.03 4.09 17.57
C HIS A 13 9.98 2.61 17.16
N PRO A 14 8.85 1.91 17.40
CA PRO A 14 8.72 0.49 17.05
C PRO A 14 8.87 0.21 15.55
N PHE A 15 8.86 1.25 14.69
CA PHE A 15 9.12 1.12 13.25
C PHE A 15 9.97 2.28 12.73
N PRO A 16 11.30 2.15 12.67
CA PRO A 16 12.19 3.19 12.18
C PRO A 16 11.90 3.51 10.70
N LEU A 17 12.11 4.77 10.33
CA LEU A 17 12.10 5.20 8.94
C LEU A 17 13.51 5.03 8.36
N LEU A 18 13.61 4.37 7.22
CA LEU A 18 14.82 4.22 6.44
C LEU A 18 14.67 5.01 5.15
N GLU A 19 15.72 5.75 4.78
CA GLU A 19 15.77 6.35 3.45
C GLU A 19 15.98 5.28 2.39
N PHE A 20 15.04 5.21 1.45
CA PHE A 20 15.09 4.28 0.33
C PHE A 20 14.72 5.03 -0.95
N GLN A 21 15.67 5.11 -1.89
CA GLN A 21 15.50 5.80 -3.17
C GLN A 21 14.98 7.26 -3.02
N GLY A 22 15.48 7.98 -2.02
CA GLY A 22 15.08 9.37 -1.75
C GLY A 22 13.72 9.54 -1.05
N VAL A 23 13.13 8.45 -0.55
CA VAL A 23 11.87 8.47 0.21
C VAL A 23 12.09 7.84 1.59
N PRO A 24 11.63 8.47 2.69
CA PRO A 24 11.58 7.83 3.99
C PRO A 24 10.46 6.76 4.00
N LEU A 25 10.85 5.49 4.07
CA LEU A 25 9.93 4.34 4.17
C LEU A 25 10.09 3.65 5.51
N ARG A 26 9.06 2.91 5.93
CA ARG A 26 9.16 2.05 7.11
C ARG A 26 10.10 0.88 6.84
N SER A 27 10.91 0.49 7.83
CA SER A 27 11.91 -0.59 7.68
C SER A 27 11.34 -1.87 7.06
N TYR A 28 10.18 -2.34 7.53
CA TYR A 28 9.57 -3.58 7.04
C TYR A 28 9.19 -3.54 5.53
N ILE A 29 9.00 -2.36 4.94
CA ILE A 29 8.75 -2.20 3.50
C ILE A 29 10.06 -2.42 2.73
N VAL A 30 11.14 -1.83 3.25
CA VAL A 30 12.49 -1.96 2.69
C VAL A 30 12.98 -3.39 2.79
N ASP A 31 12.78 -4.04 3.95
CA ASP A 31 13.18 -5.43 4.19
C ASP A 31 12.45 -6.40 3.24
N ASN A 32 11.19 -6.12 2.90
CA ASN A 32 10.39 -6.92 1.98
C ASN A 32 10.40 -6.42 0.53
N TRP A 33 11.26 -5.46 0.19
CA TRP A 33 11.25 -4.78 -1.11
C TRP A 33 11.40 -5.73 -2.29
N SER A 34 12.24 -6.77 -2.17
CA SER A 34 12.42 -7.80 -3.20
C SER A 34 11.10 -8.49 -3.57
N SER A 35 10.29 -8.84 -2.56
CA SER A 35 8.97 -9.48 -2.76
C SER A 35 7.94 -8.49 -3.33
N ILE A 36 7.98 -7.23 -2.88
CA ILE A 36 7.10 -6.15 -3.34
C ILE A 36 7.36 -5.83 -4.81
N SER A 37 8.63 -5.68 -5.19
CA SER A 37 9.04 -5.33 -6.55
C SER A 37 8.85 -6.48 -7.56
N ALA A 38 8.96 -7.74 -7.12
CA ALA A 38 8.69 -8.92 -7.93
C ALA A 38 7.20 -9.24 -8.11
N PHE A 39 6.30 -8.53 -7.43
CA PHE A 39 4.87 -8.80 -7.55
C PHE A 39 4.35 -8.47 -8.95
N TYR A 40 3.62 -9.44 -9.53
CA TYR A 40 3.00 -9.31 -10.82
C TYR A 40 1.46 -9.32 -10.68
N PRO A 41 0.77 -8.18 -10.90
CA PRO A 41 -0.69 -8.09 -10.79
C PRO A 41 -1.40 -8.74 -11.97
N ASP A 42 -2.67 -9.10 -11.80
CA ASP A 42 -3.54 -9.51 -12.90
C ASP A 42 -4.02 -8.26 -13.67
N PRO A 43 -4.21 -8.31 -15.00
CA PRO A 43 -4.75 -7.17 -15.77
C PRO A 43 -6.13 -6.68 -15.26
N SER A 44 -6.90 -7.55 -14.61
CA SER A 44 -8.21 -7.23 -14.04
C SER A 44 -8.12 -6.59 -12.65
N ASP A 45 -6.93 -6.54 -12.05
CA ASP A 45 -6.73 -5.96 -10.72
C ASP A 45 -6.81 -4.43 -10.75
N LEU A 46 -7.26 -3.89 -9.62
CA LEU A 46 -7.38 -2.46 -9.38
C LEU A 46 -6.45 -2.05 -8.24
N LEU A 47 -5.61 -1.05 -8.48
CA LEU A 47 -4.71 -0.49 -7.48
C LEU A 47 -5.20 0.87 -6.99
N ILE A 48 -5.43 0.99 -5.68
CA ILE A 48 -5.70 2.23 -4.97
C ILE A 48 -4.40 2.73 -4.34
N ALA A 49 -3.79 3.76 -4.94
CA ALA A 49 -2.54 4.36 -4.48
C ALA A 49 -2.81 5.71 -3.78
N THR A 50 -2.66 5.76 -2.47
CA THR A 50 -3.09 6.91 -1.65
C THR A 50 -2.08 7.15 -0.54
N TYR A 51 -1.82 8.39 -0.15
CA TYR A 51 -0.97 8.66 1.01
C TYR A 51 -1.63 8.14 2.31
N PRO A 52 -0.86 7.77 3.35
CA PRO A 52 -1.43 7.36 4.62
C PRO A 52 -2.37 8.44 5.17
N LYS A 53 -3.52 8.03 5.72
CA LYS A 53 -4.56 8.92 6.28
C LYS A 53 -5.31 9.82 5.28
N ALA A 54 -5.01 9.81 3.99
CA ALA A 54 -5.71 10.60 2.97
C ALA A 54 -7.07 10.00 2.52
N GLY A 55 -7.86 9.47 3.46
CA GLY A 55 -9.21 8.96 3.15
C GLY A 55 -9.27 7.57 2.50
N THR A 56 -8.28 6.71 2.74
CA THR A 56 -8.19 5.37 2.13
C THR A 56 -9.40 4.48 2.40
N THR A 57 -9.99 4.56 3.59
CA THR A 57 -11.20 3.79 3.95
C THR A 57 -12.37 4.18 3.07
N TRP A 58 -12.58 5.47 2.85
CA TRP A 58 -13.67 5.96 2.02
C TRP A 58 -13.51 5.54 0.56
N ALA A 59 -12.30 5.66 0.00
CA ALA A 59 -12.00 5.20 -1.36
C ALA A 59 -12.21 3.67 -1.52
N GLN A 60 -11.82 2.89 -0.50
CA GLN A 60 -12.05 1.44 -0.47
C GLN A 60 -13.54 1.09 -0.52
N GLU A 61 -14.38 1.75 0.28
CA GLU A 61 -15.84 1.50 0.26
C GLU A 61 -16.47 1.92 -1.07
N MET A 62 -16.07 3.07 -1.62
CA MET A 62 -16.58 3.52 -2.91
C MET A 62 -16.26 2.52 -4.02
N VAL A 63 -15.03 2.02 -4.08
CA VAL A 63 -14.63 1.02 -5.08
C VAL A 63 -15.39 -0.29 -4.87
N ASP A 64 -15.55 -0.76 -3.64
CA ASP A 64 -16.30 -2.00 -3.36
C ASP A 64 -17.78 -1.87 -3.76
N LEU A 65 -18.41 -0.71 -3.52
CA LEU A 65 -19.78 -0.44 -3.98
C LEU A 65 -19.89 -0.42 -5.51
N LEU A 66 -18.95 0.24 -6.20
CA LEU A 66 -18.94 0.32 -7.65
C LEU A 66 -18.79 -1.07 -8.31
N LEU A 67 -17.96 -1.94 -7.72
CA LEU A 67 -17.78 -3.30 -8.21
C LEU A 67 -19.03 -4.18 -8.01
N HIS A 68 -19.82 -3.92 -6.98
CA HIS A 68 -21.03 -4.67 -6.67
C HIS A 68 -22.32 -3.94 -7.05
N SER A 69 -22.26 -3.03 -8.03
CA SER A 69 -23.41 -2.29 -8.55
C SER A 69 -24.25 -1.57 -7.46
N GLY A 70 -23.59 -1.12 -6.39
CA GLY A 70 -24.22 -0.43 -5.27
C GLY A 70 -24.83 -1.35 -4.20
N ASP A 71 -24.63 -2.67 -4.25
CA ASP A 71 -25.16 -3.58 -3.23
C ASP A 71 -24.42 -3.46 -1.89
N THR A 72 -25.04 -2.73 -0.98
CA THR A 72 -24.51 -2.50 0.38
C THR A 72 -24.44 -3.76 1.25
N ASN A 73 -25.22 -4.80 0.95
CA ASN A 73 -25.20 -6.03 1.74
C ASN A 73 -23.89 -6.79 1.49
N ILE A 74 -23.43 -6.81 0.24
CA ILE A 74 -22.16 -7.44 -0.12
C ILE A 74 -20.98 -6.65 0.46
N CYS A 75 -21.06 -5.31 0.51
CA CYS A 75 -20.01 -4.49 1.14
C CYS A 75 -19.88 -4.73 2.65
N LYS A 76 -20.96 -5.20 3.31
CA LYS A 76 -20.95 -5.55 4.74
C LYS A 76 -20.47 -6.98 5.03
N ARG A 77 -20.10 -7.78 4.01
CA ARG A 77 -19.65 -9.18 4.17
C ARG A 77 -18.48 -9.36 5.13
N ALA A 78 -17.58 -8.37 5.20
CA ALA A 78 -16.41 -8.38 6.05
C ALA A 78 -15.88 -6.97 6.28
N PRO A 79 -15.04 -6.75 7.30
CA PRO A 79 -14.29 -5.52 7.47
C PRO A 79 -13.43 -5.16 6.25
N THR A 80 -13.24 -3.86 5.98
CA THR A 80 -12.57 -3.33 4.78
C THR A 80 -11.15 -3.89 4.59
N ASN A 81 -10.41 -4.09 5.68
CA ASN A 81 -9.05 -4.66 5.66
C ASN A 81 -9.00 -6.14 5.24
N LYS A 82 -10.11 -6.88 5.37
CA LYS A 82 -10.22 -8.26 4.87
C LYS A 82 -10.74 -8.32 3.43
N ARG A 83 -11.53 -7.33 3.01
CA ARG A 83 -12.04 -7.23 1.64
C ARG A 83 -10.99 -6.73 0.65
N ILE A 84 -10.20 -5.74 1.07
CA ILE A 84 -9.20 -5.05 0.25
C ILE A 84 -7.85 -5.19 0.94
N SER A 85 -6.99 -6.02 0.35
CA SER A 85 -5.67 -6.29 0.91
C SER A 85 -4.75 -5.08 0.76
N HIS A 86 -4.03 -4.77 1.83
CA HIS A 86 -2.92 -3.84 1.78
C HIS A 86 -1.73 -4.54 1.16
N PHE A 87 -1.17 -3.96 0.10
CA PHE A 87 -0.01 -4.47 -0.61
C PHE A 87 1.18 -4.79 0.31
N TYR A 88 1.41 -3.93 1.32
CA TYR A 88 2.32 -4.15 2.43
C TYR A 88 1.58 -3.88 3.74
N SER A 89 1.11 -4.92 4.43
CA SER A 89 0.49 -4.75 5.74
C SER A 89 1.56 -4.84 6.84
N ILE A 90 1.40 -4.06 7.90
CA ILE A 90 2.25 -4.14 9.11
C ILE A 90 1.98 -5.46 9.85
N ASP A 91 0.73 -5.92 9.83
CA ASP A 91 0.23 -6.98 10.70
C ASP A 91 0.24 -8.38 10.05
N SER A 92 0.54 -8.47 8.75
CA SER A 92 0.64 -9.73 8.01
C SER A 92 1.41 -9.52 6.70
N PRO A 93 2.01 -10.55 6.09
CA PRO A 93 2.53 -10.45 4.74
C PRO A 93 1.35 -10.20 3.79
N GLY A 94 1.06 -8.91 3.52
CA GLY A 94 -0.05 -8.49 2.66
C GLY A 94 -0.02 -9.16 1.27
N LEU A 95 1.17 -9.54 0.82
CA LEU A 95 1.42 -10.33 -0.38
C LEU A 95 0.83 -11.75 -0.32
N ASP A 96 0.83 -12.44 0.83
CA ASP A 96 0.32 -13.80 0.92
C ASP A 96 -1.21 -13.82 0.91
N LEU A 97 -1.85 -12.80 1.52
CA LEU A 97 -3.28 -12.59 1.35
C LEU A 97 -3.61 -12.32 -0.13
N LEU A 98 -2.83 -11.48 -0.82
CA LEU A 98 -3.04 -11.21 -2.24
C LEU A 98 -2.89 -12.45 -3.13
N LYS A 99 -1.98 -13.37 -2.79
CA LYS A 99 -1.79 -14.64 -3.52
C LYS A 99 -2.98 -15.61 -3.36
N SER A 100 -3.66 -15.57 -2.21
CA SER A 100 -4.82 -16.45 -1.96
C SER A 100 -6.15 -15.91 -2.54
N MET A 101 -6.20 -14.62 -2.87
CA MET A 101 -7.37 -14.00 -3.47
C MET A 101 -7.46 -14.27 -4.99
N LYS A 102 -8.67 -14.55 -5.48
CA LYS A 102 -8.95 -14.69 -6.92
C LYS A 102 -9.15 -13.30 -7.57
N PRO A 103 -8.65 -13.08 -8.80
CA PRO A 103 -8.98 -11.88 -9.59
C PRO A 103 -10.48 -11.76 -9.90
N PRO A 104 -11.04 -10.54 -10.09
CA PRO A 104 -10.37 -9.24 -9.98
C PRO A 104 -10.14 -8.82 -8.52
N ARG A 105 -8.89 -8.47 -8.16
CA ARG A 105 -8.53 -8.04 -6.81
C ARG A 105 -8.49 -6.52 -6.72
N VAL A 106 -8.95 -6.00 -5.58
CA VAL A 106 -8.70 -4.61 -5.20
C VAL A 106 -7.52 -4.60 -4.24
N ILE A 107 -6.48 -3.87 -4.62
CA ILE A 107 -5.21 -3.77 -3.91
C ILE A 107 -5.03 -2.31 -3.49
N LYS A 108 -4.59 -2.07 -2.26
CA LYS A 108 -4.21 -0.71 -1.83
C LYS A 108 -2.74 -0.59 -1.48
N THR A 109 -2.17 0.58 -1.72
CA THR A 109 -0.79 0.91 -1.38
C THR A 109 -0.68 2.37 -0.95
N HIS A 110 0.25 2.67 -0.04
CA HIS A 110 0.72 4.04 0.17
C HIS A 110 2.14 4.27 -0.35
N LEU A 111 2.65 3.37 -1.20
CA LEU A 111 3.89 3.62 -1.92
C LEU A 111 3.70 4.85 -2.82
N PRO A 112 4.66 5.79 -2.83
CA PRO A 112 4.76 6.81 -3.86
C PRO A 112 4.74 6.20 -5.25
N VAL A 113 4.24 6.94 -6.23
CA VAL A 113 4.09 6.46 -7.62
C VAL A 113 5.39 5.89 -8.20
N GLN A 114 6.54 6.47 -7.84
CA GLN A 114 7.87 6.04 -8.29
C GLN A 114 8.30 4.67 -7.73
N LEU A 115 7.68 4.22 -6.64
CA LEU A 115 7.94 2.96 -5.95
C LEU A 115 6.85 1.91 -6.22
N VAL A 116 5.83 2.23 -7.01
CA VAL A 116 4.82 1.24 -7.42
C VAL A 116 5.49 0.22 -8.36
N PRO A 117 5.33 -1.10 -8.12
CA PRO A 117 5.95 -2.13 -8.94
C PRO A 117 5.62 -1.99 -10.42
N LYS A 118 6.61 -2.25 -11.28
CA LYS A 118 6.48 -2.09 -12.73
C LYS A 118 5.35 -2.91 -13.34
N GLY A 119 5.07 -4.09 -12.77
CA GLY A 119 3.99 -4.97 -13.22
C GLY A 119 2.61 -4.30 -13.27
N PHE A 120 2.32 -3.34 -12.39
CA PHE A 120 1.05 -2.59 -12.44
C PHE A 120 0.92 -1.71 -13.69
N TRP A 121 2.03 -1.17 -14.17
CA TRP A 121 2.07 -0.34 -15.37
C TRP A 121 2.08 -1.21 -16.62
N GLU A 122 2.86 -2.29 -16.62
CA GLU A 122 3.01 -3.22 -17.74
C GLU A 122 1.70 -3.97 -18.07
N ASN A 123 0.98 -4.43 -17.04
CA ASN A 123 -0.30 -5.14 -17.22
C ASN A 123 -1.52 -4.22 -17.40
N LYS A 124 -1.29 -2.91 -17.54
CA LYS A 124 -2.34 -1.90 -17.72
C LYS A 124 -3.44 -1.97 -16.65
N CYS A 125 -3.06 -2.34 -15.42
CA CYS A 125 -3.98 -2.38 -14.30
C CYS A 125 -4.59 -0.99 -14.06
N LYS A 126 -5.83 -0.93 -13.57
CA LYS A 126 -6.46 0.37 -13.28
C LYS A 126 -5.84 0.93 -12.00
N VAL A 127 -4.97 1.93 -12.14
CA VAL A 127 -4.36 2.64 -11.01
C VAL A 127 -5.12 3.93 -10.74
N ARG A 128 -5.63 4.10 -9.51
CA ARG A 128 -6.19 5.36 -9.02
C ARG A 128 -5.23 5.94 -8.00
N HIS A 129 -4.64 7.10 -8.33
CA HIS A 129 -3.71 7.80 -7.45
C HIS A 129 -4.32 9.11 -6.94
N HIS A 130 -4.28 9.34 -5.63
CA HIS A 130 -4.69 10.62 -5.05
C HIS A 130 -3.46 11.51 -4.81
N ARG A 131 -3.36 12.61 -5.57
CA ARG A 131 -2.18 13.48 -5.64
C ARG A 131 -2.13 14.52 -4.50
N ASP A 132 -3.25 14.78 -3.81
CA ASP A 132 -3.41 15.96 -2.94
C ASP A 132 -3.25 15.65 -1.45
N SER A 133 -2.05 15.20 -1.03
CA SER A 133 -1.80 14.80 0.37
C SER A 133 -0.96 15.81 1.17
N LEU A 134 -0.63 16.97 0.61
CA LEU A 134 0.26 17.96 1.25
C LEU A 134 -0.38 18.70 2.45
N LEU A 135 -1.62 18.40 2.83
CA LEU A 135 -2.33 19.09 3.93
C LEU A 135 -2.63 18.21 5.15
N SER A 136 -2.11 16.99 5.22
CA SER A 136 -2.29 16.10 6.38
C SER A 136 -0.94 15.64 6.95
N LEU A 137 -0.28 16.54 7.69
CA LEU A 137 0.75 16.23 8.68
C LEU A 137 0.26 16.67 10.05
#